data_AF-A0A071LT17-F1
#
_entry.id   AF-A0A071LT17-F1
#
_cell.length_a   1.000
_cell.length_b   1.000
_cell.length_c   1.000
_cell.angle_alpha   90.00
_cell.angle_beta   90.00
_cell.angle_gamma   90.00
#
_symmetry.space_group_name_H-M   'P 1'
#
loop_
_entity.id
_entity.type
_entity.pdbx_description
1 polymer ?
#
loop_
_entity_poly.entity_id
_entity_poly.type
_entity_poly.pdbx_seq_one_letter_code
_entity_poly.pdbx_strand_id
1 'polypeptide(L)' 'MNNKNTMKVVIVSDIGYEKLIAEIYYDDAFIGLIQQEEGKNNLKVEFSNSNTPISLESLQEALQVAKGKLLQQHRDS' A
#
# COMPACT_ATOMS: atom_id res chain seq x y z
N MET A 1 -17.89 7.04 -21.38
CA MET A 1 -17.53 6.34 -20.13
C MET A 1 -16.16 6.83 -19.72
N ASN A 2 -16.08 7.77 -18.76
CA ASN A 2 -14.80 8.21 -18.22
C ASN A 2 -14.41 7.21 -17.13
N ASN A 3 -13.68 6.16 -17.51
CA ASN A 3 -13.03 5.30 -16.54
C ASN A 3 -11.93 6.15 -15.89
N LYS A 4 -12.25 6.79 -14.76
CA LYS A 4 -11.23 7.40 -13.92
C LYS A 4 -10.43 6.25 -13.35
N ASN A 5 -9.15 6.17 -13.69
CA ASN A 5 -8.28 5.17 -13.10
C ASN A 5 -8.23 5.43 -11.59
N THR A 6 -8.53 4.41 -10.78
CA THR A 6 -8.68 4.57 -9.32
C THR A 6 -7.56 3.86 -8.58
N MET A 7 -6.81 4.65 -7.80
CA MET A 7 -5.88 4.13 -6.81
C MET A 7 -6.61 3.77 -5.52
N LYS A 8 -6.30 2.61 -4.95
CA LYS A 8 -6.88 2.13 -3.70
C LYS A 8 -5.78 1.56 -2.79
N VAL A 9 -5.85 1.88 -1.51
CA VAL A 9 -4.92 1.39 -0.49
C VAL A 9 -5.70 0.65 0.61
N VAL A 10 -5.37 -0.62 0.83
CA VAL A 10 -6.01 -1.52 1.78
C VAL A 10 -5.02 -1.91 2.87
N ILE A 11 -5.42 -1.82 4.14
CA ILE A 11 -4.60 -2.31 5.26
C ILE A 11 -5.00 -3.76 5.53
N VAL A 12 -4.00 -4.63 5.56
CA VAL A 12 -4.16 -6.04 5.87
C VAL A 12 -3.31 -6.34 7.10
N SER A 13 -3.95 -6.92 8.12
CA SER A 13 -3.31 -7.46 9.32
C SER A 13 -3.74 -8.92 9.42
N ASP A 14 -2.80 -9.84 9.39
CA ASP A 14 -3.14 -11.23 9.67
C ASP A 14 -3.33 -11.40 11.18
N ILE A 15 -4.43 -12.01 11.60
CA ILE A 15 -4.83 -12.15 13.01
C ILE A 15 -3.80 -12.99 13.80
N GLY A 16 -2.95 -13.75 13.10
CA GLY A 16 -1.88 -14.56 13.69
C GLY A 16 -0.45 -14.00 13.55
N TYR A 17 -0.24 -12.99 12.72
CA TYR A 17 1.08 -12.36 12.52
C TYR A 17 0.92 -10.86 12.74
N GLU A 18 1.63 -10.30 13.73
CA GLU A 18 1.74 -8.84 13.97
C GLU A 18 2.28 -8.03 12.76
N LYS A 19 2.52 -8.71 11.63
CA LYS A 19 2.93 -8.19 10.35
C LYS A 19 1.76 -7.45 9.70
N LEU A 20 1.81 -6.13 9.82
CA LEU A 20 0.91 -5.21 9.14
C LEU A 20 1.46 -4.88 7.74
N ILE A 21 0.59 -4.94 6.73
CA ILE A 21 0.91 -4.53 5.36
C ILE A 21 -0.15 -3.58 4.82
N ALA A 22 0.23 -2.75 3.86
CA ALA A 22 -0.65 -1.89 3.09
C ALA A 22 -0.55 -2.26 1.62
N GLU A 23 -1.58 -2.90 1.09
CA GLU A 23 -1.68 -3.24 -0.32
C GLU A 23 -2.14 -2.04 -1.13
N ILE A 24 -1.59 -1.90 -2.34
CA ILE A 24 -1.90 -0.85 -3.30
C ILE A 24 -2.47 -1.49 -4.55
N TYR A 25 -3.60 -0.96 -4.98
CA TYR A 25 -4.35 -1.39 -6.15
C TYR A 25 -4.53 -0.21 -7.11
N TYR A 26 -4.49 -0.52 -8.40
CA TYR A 26 -4.81 0.40 -9.48
C TYR A 26 -5.83 -0.27 -10.39
N ASP A 27 -7.03 0.31 -10.52
CA ASP A 27 -8.15 -0.29 -11.25
C ASP A 27 -8.44 -1.74 -10.83
N ASP A 28 -8.51 -1.93 -9.50
CA ASP A 28 -8.69 -3.21 -8.82
C ASP A 28 -7.58 -4.26 -9.07
N ALA A 29 -6.56 -3.95 -9.88
CA ALA A 29 -5.38 -4.78 -10.05
C ALA A 29 -4.37 -4.51 -8.92
N PHE A 30 -3.91 -5.57 -8.26
CA PHE A 30 -2.84 -5.46 -7.27
C PHE A 30 -1.54 -5.01 -7.95
N ILE A 31 -0.94 -3.93 -7.48
CA ILE A 31 0.31 -3.41 -8.06
C ILE A 31 1.51 -3.60 -7.12
N GLY A 32 1.27 -3.73 -5.82
CA GLY A 32 2.33 -3.87 -4.83
C GLY A 32 1.85 -3.59 -3.41
N LEU A 33 2.75 -3.65 -2.45
CA LEU A 33 2.47 -3.40 -1.03
C LEU A 33 3.61 -2.65 -0.34
N ILE A 34 3.28 -2.04 0.79
CA ILE A 34 4.25 -1.59 1.79
C ILE A 34 4.12 -2.51 3.00
N GLN A 35 5.23 -3.04 3.49
CA GLN A 35 5.28 -3.90 4.68
C GLN A 35 6.11 -3.26 5.80
N GLN A 36 5.73 -3.54 7.05
CA GLN A 36 6.42 -3.07 8.26
C GLN A 36 6.90 -4.20 9.17
N GLU A 37 7.21 -5.37 8.60
CA GLU A 37 7.63 -6.55 9.36
C GLU A 37 8.91 -6.33 10.18
N GLU A 38 9.83 -5.50 9.68
CA GLU A 38 11.09 -5.15 10.36
C GLU A 38 10.96 -3.88 11.22
N GLY A 39 9.71 -3.51 11.57
CA GLY A 39 9.37 -2.38 12.42
C GLY A 39 9.10 -1.08 11.66
N LYS A 40 8.45 -0.13 12.35
CA LYS A 40 7.95 1.14 11.79
C LYS A 40 8.99 2.06 11.13
N ASN A 41 10.27 1.87 11.46
CA ASN A 41 11.37 2.66 10.92
C ASN A 41 12.01 2.04 9.68
N ASN A 42 11.60 0.82 9.30
CA ASN A 42 12.20 0.05 8.22
C ASN A 42 11.12 -0.49 7.29
N LEU A 43 10.36 0.42 6.69
CA LEU A 43 9.31 0.10 5.73
C LEU A 43 9.93 -0.38 4.42
N LYS A 44 9.43 -1.49 3.89
CA LYS A 44 9.84 -2.03 2.60
C LYS A 44 8.69 -2.00 1.61
N VAL A 45 9.01 -1.84 0.34
CA VAL A 45 8.03 -1.85 -0.77
C VAL A 45 8.28 -3.09 -1.61
N GLU A 46 7.22 -3.83 -1.91
CA GLU A 46 7.24 -4.94 -2.84
C GLU A 46 6.29 -4.65 -4.00
N PHE A 47 6.77 -4.85 -5.22
CA PHE A 47 5.96 -4.64 -6.42
C PHE A 47 5.51 -5.98 -6.99
N SER A 48 4.29 -5.99 -7.52
CA SER A 48 3.84 -7.05 -8.41
C SER A 48 4.63 -6.99 -9.72
N ASN A 49 4.59 -8.08 -10.50
CA ASN A 49 5.12 -8.10 -11.87
C ASN A 49 4.20 -7.41 -12.89
N SER A 50 3.42 -6.41 -12.46
CA SER A 50 2.51 -5.67 -13.34
C SER A 50 3.30 -4.79 -14.31
N ASN A 51 2.99 -4.89 -15.59
CA ASN A 51 3.52 -4.02 -16.65
C ASN A 51 2.58 -2.85 -16.95
N THR A 52 1.57 -2.62 -16.10
CA THR A 52 0.57 -1.57 -16.30
C THR A 52 1.23 -0.20 -16.10
N PRO A 53 1.18 0.71 -17.08
CA PRO A 53 1.67 2.07 -16.89
C PRO A 53 0.81 2.82 -15.87
N ILE A 54 1.46 3.42 -14.89
CA ILE A 54 0.83 4.18 -13.81
C ILE A 54 1.48 5.56 -13.76
N SER A 55 0.68 6.60 -13.53
CA SER A 55 1.21 7.96 -13.32
C SER A 55 2.15 7.97 -12.11
N LEU A 56 3.30 8.61 -12.28
CA LEU A 56 4.28 8.76 -11.20
C LEU A 56 3.65 9.46 -9.98
N GLU A 57 2.86 10.51 -10.22
CA GLU A 57 2.19 11.27 -9.17
C GLU A 57 1.19 10.38 -8.40
N SER A 58 0.41 9.57 -9.13
CA SER A 58 -0.57 8.66 -8.53
C SER A 58 0.10 7.60 -7.67
N LEU A 59 1.23 7.04 -8.14
CA LEU A 59 2.00 6.07 -7.37
C LEU A 59 2.61 6.70 -6.12
N GLN A 60 3.19 7.89 -6.24
CA GLN A 60 3.76 8.62 -5.11
C GLN A 60 2.70 8.91 -4.04
N GLU A 61 1.53 9.39 -4.45
CA GLU A 61 0.41 9.63 -3.53
C GLU A 61 -0.04 8.34 -2.83
N ALA A 62 -0.23 7.26 -3.58
CA ALA A 62 -0.63 5.97 -3.03
C ALA A 62 0.39 5.44 -2.00
N LEU A 63 1.69 5.59 -2.28
CA LEU A 63 2.76 5.20 -1.35
C LEU A 63 2.74 6.05 -0.07
N GLN A 64 2.52 7.36 -0.17
CA GLN A 64 2.41 8.23 1.03
C GLN A 64 1.18 7.89 1.86
N VAL A 65 0.04 7.63 1.22
CA VAL A 65 -1.19 7.20 1.91
C VAL A 65 -0.99 5.85 2.61
N ALA A 66 -0.40 4.87 1.93
CA ALA A 66 -0.09 3.56 2.49
C ALA A 66 0.84 3.65 3.71
N LYS A 67 1.92 4.42 3.60
CA LYS A 67 2.82 4.72 4.73
C LYS A 67 2.07 5.37 5.89
N GLY A 68 1.25 6.40 5.61
CA GLY A 68 0.48 7.11 6.62
C GLY A 68 -0.45 6.19 7.40
N LYS A 69 -1.21 5.35 6.68
CA LYS A 69 -2.13 4.37 7.29
C LYS A 69 -1.38 3.33 8.15
N LEU A 70 -0.24 2.81 7.69
CA LEU A 70 0.56 1.85 8.47
C LEU A 70 1.08 2.44 9.78
N LEU A 71 1.54 3.70 9.75
CA LEU A 71 2.09 4.36 10.93
C LEU A 71 1.02 4.85 11.91
N GLN A 72 -0.21 5.11 11.44
CA GLN A 72 -1.33 5.50 12.31
C GLN A 72 -1.80 4.37 13.22
N GLN A 73 -1.72 3.11 12.78
CA GLN A 73 -2.10 1.94 13.60
C GLN A 73 -1.30 1.84 14.92
N HIS A 74 -0.12 2.46 14.99
CA HIS A 74 0.73 2.48 16.20
C HIS A 74 0.43 3.65 17.16
N ARG A 75 -0.56 4.51 16.89
CA ARG A 75 -0.96 5.60 17.80
C ARG A 75 -2.06 5.20 18.77
N ASP A 76 -2.78 4.12 18.48
CA ASP A 76 -3.93 3.65 19.25
C ASP A 76 -3.63 2.36 20.06
N SER A 77 -2.37 1.91 20.07
CA SER A 77 -1.85 0.77 20.86
C SER A 77 -0.86 1.25 21.94
#